data_AF-D1PVH6-F1
#
_entry.id   AF-D1PVH6-F1
#
_cell.length_a   1.000
_cell.length_b   1.000
_cell.length_c   1.000
_cell.angle_alpha   90.00
_cell.angle_beta   90.00
_cell.angle_gamma   90.00
#
_symmetry.space_group_name_H-M   'P 1'
#
loop_
_entity.id
_entity.type
_entity.pdbx_description
1 polymer ?
#
loop_
_entity_poly.entity_id
_entity_poly.type
_entity_poly.pdbx_seq_one_letter_code
_entity_poly.pdbx_strand_id
1 'polypeptide(L)'
;MENFNGGYRLNFTQHKTKGVEYMPISEQAFNLCGEQQEGELPVFAGLPDPSWINRPVKKWVEAAGISKHITFHCFRHSYATLQLAGGTDIYTVSKMLGHTNVRTTQVYAKVVDEKKEKATETIKLDLLPTN
;
A
#
# COMPACT_ATOMS: atom_id res chain seq x y z
N MET A 1 -4.93 15.94 -9.09
CA MET A 1 -5.74 15.50 -7.92
C MET A 1 -6.90 16.46 -7.80
N GLU A 2 -8.04 16.00 -7.31
CA GLU A 2 -9.23 16.84 -7.19
C GLU A 2 -9.82 16.74 -5.78
N ASN A 3 -10.37 17.85 -5.29
CA ASN A 3 -11.25 17.85 -4.13
C ASN A 3 -12.65 17.39 -4.57
N PHE A 4 -13.19 16.36 -3.92
CA PHE A 4 -14.50 15.81 -4.20
C PHE A 4 -15.20 15.46 -2.89
N ASN A 5 -16.38 16.05 -2.66
CA ASN A 5 -17.20 15.86 -1.44
C ASN A 5 -16.42 16.06 -0.12
N GLY A 6 -15.47 17.00 -0.09
CA GLY A 6 -14.65 17.28 1.11
C GLY A 6 -13.49 16.31 1.33
N GLY A 7 -13.18 15.44 0.36
CA GLY A 7 -12.00 14.58 0.37
C GLY A 7 -11.17 14.71 -0.91
N TYR A 8 -10.03 14.02 -0.95
CA TYR A 8 -9.12 14.04 -2.11
C TYR A 8 -9.20 12.73 -2.90
N ARG A 9 -9.04 12.82 -4.23
CA ARG A 9 -8.97 11.64 -5.11
C ARG A 9 -7.89 11.76 -6.19
N LEU A 10 -7.36 10.59 -6.58
CA LEU A 10 -6.56 10.38 -7.78
C LEU A 10 -7.46 9.97 -8.93
N ASN A 11 -7.25 10.58 -10.10
CA ASN A 11 -7.89 10.20 -11.34
C ASN A 11 -6.80 9.59 -12.23
N PHE A 12 -6.98 8.34 -12.67
CA PHE A 12 -6.03 7.71 -13.57
C PHE A 12 -6.72 6.74 -14.53
N THR A 13 -6.14 6.58 -15.72
CA THR A 13 -6.60 5.61 -16.70
C THR A 13 -5.78 4.33 -16.57
N GLN A 14 -6.42 3.22 -16.29
CA GLN A 14 -5.72 1.93 -16.26
C GLN A 14 -5.37 1.50 -17.68
N HIS A 15 -4.08 1.27 -17.95
CA HIS A 15 -3.62 0.79 -19.26
C HIS A 15 -4.22 -0.56 -19.67
N LYS A 16 -4.45 -1.47 -18.71
CA LYS A 16 -4.93 -2.84 -19.01
C LYS A 16 -6.43 -2.92 -19.30
N THR A 17 -7.23 -2.10 -18.64
CA THR A 17 -8.71 -2.14 -18.74
C THR A 17 -9.27 -0.95 -19.51
N LYS A 18 -8.44 0.05 -19.83
CA LYS A 18 -8.83 1.34 -20.44
C LYS A 18 -9.90 2.12 -19.67
N GLY A 19 -10.25 1.68 -18.47
CA GLY A 19 -11.20 2.36 -17.59
C GLY A 19 -10.57 3.58 -16.94
N VAL A 20 -11.34 4.67 -16.87
CA VAL A 20 -11.04 5.79 -15.98
C VAL A 20 -11.42 5.36 -14.57
N GLU A 21 -10.44 5.36 -13.68
CA GLU A 21 -10.59 4.97 -12.29
C GLU A 21 -10.40 6.18 -11.38
N TYR A 22 -11.20 6.20 -10.31
CA TYR A 22 -11.19 7.24 -9.29
C TYR A 22 -10.82 6.58 -7.96
N MET A 23 -9.69 6.99 -7.39
CA MET A 23 -9.20 6.45 -6.12
C MET A 23 -9.25 7.52 -5.04
N PRO A 24 -10.10 7.38 -4.00
CA PRO A 24 -10.01 8.27 -2.86
C PRO A 24 -8.66 8.08 -2.15
N ILE A 25 -8.07 9.17 -1.71
CA ILE A 25 -6.84 9.20 -0.92
C ILE A 25 -7.08 9.98 0.37
N SER A 26 -6.39 9.58 1.43
CA SER A 26 -6.40 10.35 2.68
C SER A 26 -5.82 11.74 2.49
N GLU A 27 -6.27 12.70 3.30
CA GLU A 27 -5.66 14.02 3.40
C GLU A 27 -4.16 13.97 3.68
N GLN A 28 -3.70 13.05 4.54
CA GLN A 28 -2.28 12.87 4.81
C GLN A 28 -1.49 12.51 3.54
N ALA A 29 -1.99 11.57 2.74
CA ALA A 29 -1.36 11.20 1.46
C ALA A 29 -1.37 12.37 0.46
N PHE A 30 -2.43 13.17 0.44
CA PHE A 30 -2.49 14.38 -0.37
C PHE A 30 -1.42 15.40 0.07
N ASN A 31 -1.33 15.69 1.36
CA ASN A 31 -0.35 16.63 1.91
C ASN A 31 1.10 16.19 1.68
N LEU A 32 1.35 14.87 1.69
CA LEU A 32 2.67 14.31 1.36
C LEU A 32 3.07 14.48 -0.11
N CYS A 33 2.12 14.76 -1.00
CA CYS A 33 2.43 15.04 -2.41
C CYS A 33 3.04 16.44 -2.62
N GLY A 34 2.97 17.31 -1.62
CA GLY A 34 3.47 18.68 -1.68
C GLY A 34 2.52 19.64 -2.38
N GLU A 35 3.02 20.85 -2.65
CA GLU A 35 2.25 21.89 -3.32
C GLU A 35 2.04 21.58 -4.80
N GLN A 36 0.82 21.81 -5.28
CA GLN A 36 0.51 21.66 -6.69
C GLN A 36 1.28 22.71 -7.50
N GLN A 37 2.14 22.24 -8.39
CA GLN A 37 2.86 23.12 -9.32
C GLN A 37 1.94 23.57 -10.46
N GLU A 38 2.14 24.79 -10.95
CA GLU A 38 1.38 25.32 -12.10
C GLU A 38 1.74 24.58 -13.40
N GLY A 39 0.75 24.39 -14.26
CA GLY A 39 0.91 23.78 -15.59
C GLY A 39 0.80 22.25 -15.61
N GLU A 40 1.33 21.63 -16.67
CA GLU A 40 1.29 20.17 -16.90
C GLU A 40 2.48 19.42 -16.26
N LEU A 41 3.10 20.00 -15.23
CA LEU A 41 4.25 19.38 -14.58
C LEU A 41 3.84 18.13 -13.78
N PRO A 42 4.70 17.08 -13.74
CA PRO A 42 4.46 15.93 -12.90
C PRO A 42 4.39 16.31 -11.42
N VAL A 43 3.44 15.71 -10.68
CA VAL A 43 3.34 15.85 -9.21
C VAL A 43 4.67 15.51 -8.53
N PHE A 44 5.39 14.51 -9.05
CA PHE A 44 6.70 14.10 -8.57
C PHE A 44 7.79 14.41 -9.60
N ALA A 45 8.13 15.69 -9.79
CA ALA A 45 9.12 16.13 -10.77
C ALA A 45 10.51 15.44 -10.62
N GLY A 46 10.89 15.04 -9.40
CA GLY A 46 12.12 14.29 -9.13
C GLY A 46 12.09 12.80 -9.50
N LEU A 47 10.94 12.28 -9.97
CA LEU A 47 10.72 10.88 -10.34
C LEU A 47 10.11 10.76 -11.76
N PRO A 48 10.82 11.21 -12.81
CA PRO A 48 10.24 11.32 -14.15
C PRO A 48 10.02 9.99 -14.86
N ASP A 49 10.79 8.95 -14.51
CA ASP A 49 10.73 7.65 -15.19
C ASP A 49 10.37 6.52 -14.20
N PRO A 50 9.27 5.78 -14.42
CA PRO A 50 8.87 4.63 -13.61
C PRO A 50 9.92 3.52 -13.51
N SER A 51 10.73 3.33 -14.55
CA SER A 51 11.83 2.36 -14.57
C SER A 51 12.98 2.77 -13.64
N TRP A 52 13.10 4.07 -13.35
CA TRP A 52 14.11 4.61 -12.45
C TRP A 52 13.70 4.66 -10.98
N ILE A 53 12.42 4.47 -10.67
CA ILE A 53 11.88 4.63 -9.31
C ILE A 53 12.52 3.69 -8.28
N ASN A 54 13.03 2.53 -8.70
CA ASN A 54 13.69 1.59 -7.79
C ASN A 54 15.07 2.08 -7.31
N ARG A 55 15.76 2.95 -8.06
CA ARG A 55 17.06 3.52 -7.67
C ARG A 55 16.98 4.42 -6.43
N PRO A 56 16.11 5.46 -6.38
CA PRO A 56 15.93 6.26 -5.18
C PRO A 56 15.36 5.43 -4.03
N VAL A 57 14.42 4.50 -4.31
CA VAL A 57 13.90 3.58 -3.28
C VAL A 57 15.02 2.80 -2.59
N LYS A 58 15.96 2.22 -3.35
CA LYS A 58 17.10 1.51 -2.76
C LYS A 58 17.90 2.40 -1.80
N LYS A 59 18.21 3.63 -2.21
CA LYS A 59 18.94 4.59 -1.37
C LYS A 59 18.16 4.95 -0.10
N TRP A 60 16.85 5.15 -0.19
CA TRP A 60 16.00 5.47 0.96
C TRP A 60 15.91 4.29 1.94
N VAL A 61 15.81 3.07 1.43
CA VAL A 61 15.76 1.84 2.22
C VAL A 61 17.09 1.62 2.95
N GLU A 62 18.21 1.83 2.28
CA GLU A 62 19.55 1.80 2.89
C GLU A 62 19.71 2.89 3.97
N ALA A 63 19.27 4.12 3.69
CA ALA A 63 19.30 5.23 4.65
C ALA A 63 18.40 4.98 5.88
N ALA A 64 17.32 4.21 5.71
CA ALA A 64 16.45 3.78 6.81
C ALA A 64 17.02 2.59 7.61
N GLY A 65 18.22 2.09 7.28
CA GLY A 65 18.86 0.96 7.96
C GLY A 65 18.21 -0.39 7.65
N ILE A 66 17.43 -0.49 6.57
CA ILE A 66 16.76 -1.74 6.20
C ILE A 66 17.68 -2.55 5.29
N SER A 67 18.11 -3.72 5.77
CA SER A 67 18.99 -4.64 5.03
C SER A 67 18.25 -5.52 4.00
N LYS A 68 16.92 -5.51 4.02
CA LYS A 68 16.10 -6.30 3.09
C LYS A 68 16.04 -5.63 1.72
N HIS A 69 15.98 -6.45 0.67
CA HIS A 69 15.71 -5.96 -0.68
C HIS A 69 14.25 -5.51 -0.80
N ILE A 70 14.04 -4.19 -0.89
CA ILE A 70 12.72 -3.58 -1.02
C ILE A 70 12.61 -2.92 -2.40
N THR A 71 11.54 -3.24 -3.12
CA THR A 71 11.18 -2.64 -4.41
C THR A 71 9.88 -1.87 -4.28
N PHE A 72 9.50 -1.13 -5.31
CA PHE A 72 8.22 -0.42 -5.32
C PHE A 72 7.00 -1.34 -5.09
N HIS A 73 7.06 -2.59 -5.59
CA HIS A 73 5.98 -3.58 -5.39
C HIS A 73 5.80 -3.97 -3.92
N CYS A 74 6.86 -3.93 -3.12
CA CYS A 74 6.79 -4.22 -1.68
C CYS A 74 5.90 -3.21 -0.94
N PHE A 75 5.88 -1.94 -1.33
CA PHE A 75 4.98 -0.95 -0.72
C PHE A 75 3.51 -1.30 -0.97
N ARG A 76 3.18 -1.77 -2.18
CA ARG A 76 1.83 -2.25 -2.52
C ARG A 76 1.42 -3.46 -1.67
N HIS A 77 2.34 -4.39 -1.44
CA HIS A 77 2.12 -5.52 -0.54
C HIS A 77 1.87 -5.06 0.90
N SER A 78 2.74 -4.19 1.44
CA SER A 78 2.58 -3.64 2.79
C SER A 78 1.25 -2.91 2.94
N TYR A 79 0.87 -2.08 1.97
CA TYR A 79 -0.42 -1.40 1.96
C TYR A 79 -1.60 -2.39 2.06
N ALA A 80 -1.62 -3.42 1.21
CA ALA A 80 -2.68 -4.42 1.21
C ALA A 80 -2.78 -5.18 2.54
N THR A 81 -1.64 -5.65 3.07
CA THR A 81 -1.60 -6.37 4.35
C THR A 81 -2.02 -5.49 5.52
N LEU A 82 -1.60 -4.21 5.56
CA LEU A 82 -1.97 -3.28 6.63
C LEU A 82 -3.47 -2.95 6.60
N GLN A 83 -4.05 -2.73 5.40
CA GLN A 83 -5.48 -2.48 5.28
C GLN A 83 -6.32 -3.68 5.77
N LEU A 84 -5.94 -4.90 5.37
CA LEU A 84 -6.61 -6.12 5.83
C LEU A 84 -6.44 -6.36 7.33
N ALA A 85 -5.24 -6.12 7.87
CA ALA A 85 -4.98 -6.24 9.30
C ALA A 85 -5.77 -5.20 10.12
N GLY A 86 -5.97 -3.99 9.55
CA GLY A 86 -6.82 -2.94 10.11
C GLY A 86 -8.33 -3.20 9.96
N GLY A 87 -8.74 -4.35 9.42
CA GLY A 87 -10.15 -4.74 9.30
C GLY A 87 -10.85 -4.25 8.03
N THR A 88 -10.13 -3.70 7.06
CA THR A 88 -10.73 -3.34 5.76
C THR A 88 -11.14 -4.60 5.01
N ASP A 89 -12.35 -4.58 4.45
CA ASP A 89 -12.88 -5.67 3.64
C ASP A 89 -11.99 -5.97 2.41
N ILE A 90 -11.83 -7.26 2.10
CA ILE A 90 -10.98 -7.74 0.99
C ILE A 90 -11.44 -7.23 -0.38
N TYR A 91 -12.75 -7.04 -0.60
CA TYR A 91 -13.25 -6.50 -1.87
C TYR A 91 -12.87 -5.03 -2.03
N THR A 92 -12.98 -4.24 -0.96
CA THR A 92 -12.53 -2.85 -0.89
C THR A 92 -11.03 -2.76 -1.15
N VAL A 93 -10.21 -3.56 -0.46
CA VAL A 93 -8.76 -3.60 -0.71
C VAL A 93 -8.46 -4.00 -2.16
N SER A 94 -9.18 -4.99 -2.71
CA SER A 94 -9.03 -5.41 -4.10
C SER A 94 -9.32 -4.29 -5.09
N LYS A 95 -10.37 -3.50 -4.84
CA LYS A 95 -10.71 -2.31 -5.65
C LYS A 95 -9.67 -1.21 -5.50
N MET A 96 -9.19 -0.95 -4.28
CA MET A 96 -8.13 0.03 -4.03
C MET A 96 -6.81 -0.32 -4.74
N LEU A 97 -6.53 -1.61 -4.92
CA LEU A 97 -5.39 -2.08 -5.70
C LEU A 97 -5.65 -2.06 -7.21
N GLY A 98 -6.90 -1.91 -7.67
CA GLY A 98 -7.25 -2.02 -9.09
C GLY A 98 -7.14 -3.45 -9.61
N HIS A 99 -7.35 -4.46 -8.76
CA HIS A 99 -7.38 -5.85 -9.17
C HIS A 99 -8.72 -6.20 -9.81
N THR A 100 -8.69 -6.80 -11.00
CA THR A 100 -9.89 -7.29 -11.71
C THR A 100 -10.46 -8.56 -11.08
N ASN A 101 -9.62 -9.32 -10.35
CA ASN A 101 -10.03 -10.55 -9.67
C ASN A 101 -9.54 -10.54 -8.21
N VAL A 102 -10.48 -10.65 -7.27
CA VAL A 102 -10.22 -10.69 -5.82
C VAL A 102 -9.26 -11.81 -5.41
N ARG A 103 -9.16 -12.89 -6.20
CA ARG A 103 -8.22 -14.00 -5.98
C ARG A 103 -6.77 -13.52 -5.87
N THR A 104 -6.40 -12.48 -6.60
CA THR A 104 -5.06 -11.88 -6.52
C THR A 104 -4.82 -11.15 -5.18
N THR A 105 -5.88 -10.68 -4.54
CA THR A 105 -5.86 -10.03 -3.21
C THR A 105 -5.87 -11.05 -2.07
N GLN A 106 -6.44 -12.24 -2.29
CA GLN A 106 -6.49 -13.32 -1.29
C GLN A 106 -5.11 -13.77 -0.79
N VAL A 107 -4.03 -13.56 -1.57
CA VAL A 107 -2.67 -13.84 -1.13
C VAL A 107 -2.28 -13.05 0.12
N TYR A 108 -2.83 -11.83 0.30
CA TYR A 108 -2.54 -11.00 1.46
C TYR A 108 -3.32 -11.38 2.71
N ALA A 109 -4.52 -11.95 2.55
CA ALA A 109 -5.35 -12.39 3.67
C ALA A 109 -4.64 -13.51 4.45
N LYS A 110 -4.02 -14.46 3.74
CA LYS A 110 -3.25 -15.56 4.36
C LYS A 110 -2.13 -15.06 5.27
N VAL A 111 -1.43 -14.00 4.85
CA VAL A 111 -0.34 -13.39 5.64
C VAL A 111 -0.86 -12.75 6.93
N VAL A 112 -2.09 -12.21 6.92
CA VAL A 112 -2.73 -11.67 8.13
C VAL A 112 -3.11 -12.80 9.08
N ASP A 113 -3.65 -13.90 8.55
CA ASP A 113 -4.05 -15.06 9.36
C ASP A 113 -2.84 -15.73 10.02
N GLU A 114 -1.74 -15.94 9.29
CA GLU A 114 -0.47 -16.45 9.87
C GLU A 114 0.06 -15.56 11.00
N LYS A 115 -0.10 -14.23 10.89
CA LYS A 115 0.30 -13.29 11.95
C LYS A 115 -0.59 -13.40 13.18
N LYS A 116 -1.91 -13.60 12.99
CA LYS A 116 -2.84 -13.83 14.09
C LYS A 116 -2.52 -15.13 14.83
N GLU A 117 -2.26 -16.20 14.09
CA GLU A 117 -1.85 -17.49 14.64
C GLU A 117 -0.56 -17.36 15.46
N LYS A 118 0.48 -16.70 14.94
CA LYS A 118 1.71 -16.44 15.71
C LYS A 118 1.51 -15.56 16.94
N ALA A 119 0.53 -14.65 16.91
CA ALA A 119 0.21 -13.81 18.07
C ALA A 119 -0.37 -14.63 19.24
N THR A 120 -1.09 -15.73 18.97
CA THR A 120 -1.61 -16.59 20.05
C THR A 120 -0.48 -17.29 20.81
N GLU A 121 0.64 -17.58 20.14
CA GLU A 121 1.81 -18.22 20.74
C GLU A 121 2.70 -17.27 21.55
N THR A 122 2.43 -15.96 21.51
CA THR A 122 3.26 -14.95 22.19
C THR A 122 3.01 -14.90 23.69
N ILE A 123 1.79 -15.24 24.14
CA ILE A 123 1.46 -15.35 25.57
C ILE A 123 1.51 -16.83 25.94
N LYS A 124 2.67 -17.28 26.45
CA LYS A 124 2.80 -18.60 27.08
C LYS A 124 2.77 -18.41 28.59
N LEU A 125 1.72 -18.91 29.21
CA LEU A 125 1.69 -19.08 30.66
C LEU A 125 2.35 -20.43 30.95
N ASP A 126 3.40 -20.43 31.77
CA ASP A 126 3.95 -21.67 32.34
C ASP A 126 2.89 -22.24 33.30
N LEU A 127 2.00 -23.05 32.75
CA LEU A 127 1.15 -23.92 33.54
C LEU A 127 2.11 -25.00 34.08
N LEU A 128 2.43 -24.88 35.37
CA LEU A 128 3.30 -25.81 36.11
C LEU A 128 2.97 -27.26 35.73
N PRO A 129 3.99 -28.14 35.62
CA PRO A 129 3.76 -29.54 35.29
C PRO A 129 2.78 -30.15 36.29
N THR A 130 1.68 -30.67 35.78
CA THR A 130 0.81 -31.57 36.57
C THR A 130 1.64 -32.79 36.95
N ASN A 131 1.94 -32.85 38.26
CA ASN A 131 2.50 -33.93 39.08
C ASN A 131 3.01 -35.19 38.37
#